data_AF-A0A255HST1-F1
#
_entry.id   AF-A0A255HST1-F1
#
_cell.length_a   1.000
_cell.length_b   1.000
_cell.length_c   1.000
_cell.angle_alpha   90.00
_cell.angle_beta   90.00
_cell.angle_gamma   90.00
#
_symmetry.space_group_name_H-M   'P 1'
#
loop_
_entity.id
_entity.type
_entity.pdbx_description
1 polymer ?
#
loop_
_entity_poly.entity_id
_entity_poly.type
_entity_poly.pdbx_seq_one_letter_code
_entity_poly.pdbx_strand_id
1 'polypeptide(L)'
;MGFADRYIASIGSSNLLDDALHHQTEPLAAAALAGDIGALLCRVKYADGTINRQFEGNQQNLAQLLRIWIAAVAEKGKARFWVKSSDLQLAYPLFKRVAEASLAHWLDSHCKKCAGTGVTALMGNRQCTACKGSGTGEITGMREYEKKLALDMVSELTALCDSHARRANAKLRTAD
;
A
#
# COMPACT_ATOMS: atom_id res chain seq x y z
N MET A 1 3.07 1.59 20.17
CA MET A 1 3.26 1.97 18.76
C MET A 1 3.25 0.72 17.90
N GLY A 2 2.54 0.74 16.77
CA GLY A 2 2.53 -0.38 15.83
C GLY A 2 3.83 -0.48 15.04
N PHE A 3 4.02 -1.58 14.31
CA PHE A 3 5.19 -1.76 13.42
C PHE A 3 5.32 -0.61 12.41
N ALA A 4 4.21 -0.18 11.80
CA ALA A 4 4.21 0.92 10.83
C ALA A 4 4.73 2.23 11.44
N ASP A 5 4.31 2.57 12.67
CA ASP A 5 4.77 3.78 13.36
C ASP A 5 6.27 3.69 13.70
N ARG A 6 6.74 2.53 14.18
CA ARG A 6 8.16 2.29 14.48
C ARG A 6 9.01 2.29 13.20
N TYR A 7 8.47 1.77 12.09
CA TYR A 7 9.11 1.77 10.78
C TYR A 7 9.21 3.19 10.18
N ILE A 8 8.17 4.01 10.32
CA ILE A 8 8.23 5.42 9.92
C ILE A 8 9.29 6.18 10.73
N ALA A 9 9.29 6.01 12.06
CA ALA A 9 10.28 6.62 12.93
C ALA A 9 11.70 6.21 12.56
N SER A 10 11.90 4.93 12.19
CA SER A 10 13.20 4.40 11.76
C SER A 10 13.74 4.97 10.44
N ILE A 11 12.85 5.31 9.50
CA ILE A 11 13.25 5.92 8.22
C ILE A 11 13.69 7.37 8.41
N GLY A 12 13.23 8.03 9.48
CA GLY A 12 13.53 9.42 9.79
C GLY A 12 14.85 9.64 10.54
N SER A 13 15.54 8.61 11.02
CA SER A 13 16.80 8.76 11.76
C SER A 13 17.95 9.07 10.79
N SER A 14 18.63 10.19 11.02
CA SER A 14 19.62 10.75 10.10
C SER A 14 21.04 10.22 10.31
N ASN A 15 21.33 9.56 11.43
CA ASN A 15 22.66 9.05 11.76
C ASN A 15 22.65 7.90 12.79
N LEU A 16 23.63 7.01 12.67
CA LEU A 16 23.89 5.86 13.56
C LEU A 16 24.52 6.25 14.91
N LEU A 17 24.88 7.52 15.09
CA LEU A 17 25.57 8.06 16.26
C LEU A 17 24.61 8.60 17.35
N ASP A 18 23.30 8.55 17.09
CA ASP A 18 22.30 8.92 18.09
C ASP A 18 22.04 7.70 19.00
N ASP A 19 22.89 7.54 20.03
CA ASP A 19 22.88 6.38 20.94
C ASP A 19 21.53 6.19 21.66
N ALA A 20 20.71 7.24 21.75
CA ALA A 20 19.36 7.18 22.30
C ALA A 20 18.31 6.60 21.34
N LEU A 21 18.64 6.41 20.05
CA LEU A 21 17.73 5.99 18.98
C LEU A 21 18.20 4.71 18.24
N HIS A 22 19.21 3.98 18.75
CA HIS A 22 19.72 2.76 18.13
C HIS A 22 18.64 1.65 17.96
N HIS A 23 17.65 1.60 18.84
CA HIS A 23 16.47 0.72 18.76
C HIS A 23 15.55 1.02 17.56
N GLN A 24 15.78 2.15 16.87
CA GLN A 24 15.04 2.51 15.67
C GLN A 24 15.53 1.76 14.44
N THR A 25 16.69 1.10 14.42
CA THR A 25 17.09 0.28 13.26
C THR A 25 16.52 -1.13 13.30
N GLU A 26 16.05 -1.61 14.46
CA GLU A 26 15.44 -2.93 14.62
C GLU A 26 14.19 -3.13 13.73
N PRO A 27 13.27 -2.15 13.59
CA PRO A 27 12.16 -2.24 12.63
C PRO A 27 12.60 -2.40 11.17
N LEU A 28 13.70 -1.76 10.76
CA LEU A 28 14.25 -1.89 9.41
C LEU A 28 14.83 -3.30 9.19
N ALA A 29 15.58 -3.81 10.16
CA ALA A 29 16.10 -5.16 10.13
C ALA A 29 14.98 -6.21 10.15
N ALA A 30 13.95 -6.03 10.99
CA ALA A 30 12.79 -6.90 11.06
C ALA A 30 11.96 -6.90 9.76
N ALA A 31 11.83 -5.74 9.10
CA ALA A 31 11.21 -5.64 7.78
C ALA A 31 12.01 -6.41 6.73
N ALA A 32 13.33 -6.26 6.71
CA ALA A 32 14.21 -6.98 5.79
C ALA A 32 14.19 -8.51 6.04
N LEU A 33 14.21 -8.93 7.31
CA LEU A 33 14.17 -10.34 7.72
C LEU A 33 12.81 -11.01 7.49
N ALA A 34 11.73 -10.24 7.35
CA ALA A 34 10.42 -10.79 6.98
C ALA A 34 10.37 -11.27 5.51
N GLY A 35 11.33 -10.83 4.67
CA GLY A 35 11.70 -11.47 3.41
C GLY A 35 10.64 -11.48 2.31
N ASP A 36 9.63 -10.61 2.36
CA ASP A 36 8.53 -10.58 1.39
C ASP A 36 8.36 -9.19 0.73
N ILE A 37 7.40 -9.09 -0.20
CA ILE A 37 7.04 -7.84 -0.87
C ILE A 37 6.54 -6.75 0.10
N GLY A 38 6.21 -7.13 1.34
CA GLY A 38 5.68 -6.24 2.37
C GLY A 38 6.64 -5.15 2.78
N ALA A 39 7.95 -5.41 2.79
CA ALA A 39 8.95 -4.37 3.06
C ALA A 39 8.93 -3.28 1.99
N LEU A 40 8.77 -3.68 0.72
CA LEU A 40 8.66 -2.78 -0.42
C LEU A 40 7.34 -2.01 -0.39
N LEU A 41 6.23 -2.66 0.00
CA LEU A 41 4.93 -2.01 0.22
C LEU A 41 4.99 -0.96 1.34
N CYS A 42 5.59 -1.28 2.49
CA CYS A 42 5.74 -0.34 3.60
C CYS A 42 6.66 0.83 3.22
N ARG A 43 7.74 0.57 2.49
CA ARG A 43 8.63 1.64 1.99
C ARG A 43 7.88 2.58 1.04
N VAL A 44 7.17 2.04 0.04
CA VAL A 44 6.42 2.88 -0.91
C VAL A 44 5.25 3.61 -0.24
N LYS A 45 4.57 2.99 0.72
CA LYS A 45 3.43 3.64 1.41
C LYS A 45 3.85 4.71 2.41
N TYR A 46 4.93 4.46 3.16
CA TYR A 46 5.26 5.27 4.33
C TYR A 46 6.54 6.09 4.19
N ALA A 47 7.54 5.60 3.44
CA ALA A 47 8.74 6.37 3.13
C ALA A 47 8.48 7.32 1.94
N ASP A 48 7.90 6.78 0.86
CA ASP A 48 7.62 7.57 -0.35
C ASP A 48 6.33 8.42 -0.20
N GLY A 49 5.53 8.15 0.84
CA GLY A 49 4.32 8.90 1.24
C GLY A 49 4.59 10.27 1.87
N THR A 50 5.86 10.66 2.04
CA THR A 50 6.17 12.08 2.14
C THR A 50 6.05 12.69 0.74
N ILE A 51 4.82 12.93 0.28
CA ILE A 51 4.48 13.71 -0.93
C ILE A 51 5.24 15.07 -0.97
N ASN A 52 5.79 15.52 0.16
CA ASN A 52 6.61 16.73 0.31
C ASN A 52 8.13 16.55 0.23
N ARG A 53 8.68 15.33 0.06
CA ARG A 53 10.14 15.12 -0.08
C ARG A 53 10.45 14.42 -1.41
N GLN A 54 10.68 15.25 -2.43
CA GLN A 54 11.32 14.85 -3.68
C GLN A 54 12.74 14.35 -3.37
N PHE A 55 12.93 13.06 -3.14
CA PHE A 55 14.25 12.44 -3.20
C PHE A 55 14.32 11.51 -4.42
N GLU A 56 15.32 11.76 -5.24
CA GLU A 56 15.49 11.32 -6.64
C GLU A 56 15.78 9.81 -6.82
N GLY A 57 15.61 8.98 -5.78
CA GLY A 57 15.75 7.51 -5.83
C GLY A 57 14.43 6.72 -5.91
N ASN A 58 13.28 7.41 -5.79
CA ASN A 58 12.02 6.78 -5.37
C ASN A 58 11.17 6.17 -6.50
N GLN A 59 11.35 6.62 -7.75
CA GLN A 59 10.61 6.07 -8.90
C GLN A 59 10.96 4.61 -9.19
N GLN A 60 12.16 4.17 -8.84
CA GLN A 60 12.62 2.80 -9.08
C GLN A 60 11.92 1.78 -8.17
N ASN A 61 11.71 2.13 -6.89
CA ASN A 61 10.99 1.28 -5.93
C ASN A 61 9.52 1.12 -6.32
N LEU A 62 8.86 2.23 -6.69
CA LEU A 62 7.48 2.18 -7.17
C LEU A 62 7.37 1.40 -8.49
N ALA A 63 8.29 1.59 -9.44
CA ALA A 63 8.30 0.84 -10.69
C ALA A 63 8.53 -0.66 -10.45
N GLN A 64 9.41 -1.02 -9.52
CA GLN A 64 9.63 -2.42 -9.12
C GLN A 64 8.38 -3.00 -8.44
N LEU A 65 7.75 -2.25 -7.53
CA LEU A 65 6.50 -2.65 -6.88
C LEU A 65 5.43 -2.92 -7.92
N LEU A 66 5.25 -2.01 -8.87
CA LEU A 66 4.24 -2.12 -9.90
C LEU A 66 4.49 -3.34 -10.80
N ARG A 67 5.74 -3.62 -11.18
CA ARG A 67 6.08 -4.82 -11.97
C ARG A 67 5.74 -6.11 -11.22
N ILE A 68 6.14 -6.22 -9.96
CA ILE A 68 5.84 -7.41 -9.14
C ILE A 68 4.33 -7.52 -8.92
N TRP A 69 3.65 -6.40 -8.69
CA TRP A 69 2.22 -6.38 -8.46
C TRP A 69 1.41 -6.76 -9.70
N ILE A 70 1.79 -6.27 -10.90
CA ILE A 70 1.16 -6.69 -12.16
C ILE A 70 1.29 -8.20 -12.34
N ALA A 71 2.46 -8.79 -12.06
CA ALA A 71 2.63 -10.23 -12.14
C ALA A 71 1.72 -10.98 -11.13
N ALA A 72 1.65 -10.50 -9.89
CA ALA A 72 0.77 -11.08 -8.87
C ALA A 72 -0.72 -11.00 -9.24
N VAL A 73 -1.17 -9.85 -9.76
CA VAL A 73 -2.55 -9.65 -10.24
C VAL A 73 -2.83 -10.51 -11.46
N ALA A 74 -1.87 -10.68 -12.38
CA ALA A 74 -2.05 -11.56 -13.52
C ALA A 74 -2.22 -13.03 -13.10
N GLU A 75 -1.41 -13.52 -12.15
CA GLU A 75 -1.55 -14.88 -11.62
C GLU A 75 -2.88 -15.08 -10.86
N LYS A 76 -3.29 -14.10 -10.04
CA LYS A 76 -4.60 -14.14 -9.37
C LYS A 76 -5.76 -14.06 -10.37
N GLY A 77 -5.64 -13.22 -11.41
CA GLY A 77 -6.65 -13.08 -12.46
C GLY A 77 -6.82 -14.34 -13.29
N LYS A 78 -5.72 -15.07 -13.55
CA LYS A 78 -5.76 -16.42 -14.13
C LYS A 78 -6.44 -17.42 -13.20
N ALA A 79 -6.03 -17.47 -11.93
CA ALA A 79 -6.58 -18.40 -10.95
C ALA A 79 -8.08 -18.18 -10.65
N ARG A 80 -8.55 -16.93 -10.75
CA ARG A 80 -9.94 -16.52 -10.54
C ARG A 80 -10.77 -16.49 -11.83
N PHE A 81 -10.21 -16.91 -12.96
CA PHE A 81 -10.89 -16.94 -14.27
C PHE A 81 -11.53 -15.60 -14.66
N TRP A 82 -10.84 -14.47 -14.40
CA TRP A 82 -11.34 -13.14 -14.80
C TRP A 82 -11.52 -13.02 -16.32
N VAL A 83 -10.73 -13.78 -17.06
CA VAL A 83 -10.77 -13.85 -18.50
C VAL A 83 -10.78 -15.33 -18.89
N LYS A 84 -11.44 -15.64 -20.00
CA LYS A 84 -11.45 -16.99 -20.56
C LYS A 84 -10.05 -17.45 -20.90
N SER A 85 -9.78 -18.75 -20.78
CA SER A 85 -8.46 -19.33 -21.06
C SER A 85 -7.96 -19.03 -22.48
N SER A 86 -8.87 -18.88 -23.45
CA SER A 86 -8.56 -18.49 -24.84
C SER A 86 -7.99 -17.07 -24.97
N ASP A 87 -8.37 -16.15 -24.09
CA ASP A 87 -8.12 -14.72 -24.23
C ASP A 87 -7.02 -14.23 -23.28
N LEU A 88 -6.36 -15.16 -22.55
CA LEU A 88 -5.32 -14.85 -21.57
C LEU A 88 -4.14 -14.05 -22.14
N GLN A 89 -3.78 -14.30 -23.40
CA GLN A 89 -2.72 -13.57 -24.11
C GLN A 89 -3.09 -12.09 -24.35
N LEU A 90 -4.38 -11.80 -24.52
CA LEU A 90 -4.91 -10.46 -24.75
C LEU A 90 -5.34 -9.76 -23.45
N ALA A 91 -5.34 -10.48 -22.32
CA ALA A 91 -5.80 -10.00 -21.01
C ALA A 91 -4.78 -9.13 -20.27
N TYR A 92 -3.52 -9.07 -20.71
CA TYR A 92 -2.47 -8.31 -20.01
C TYR A 92 -2.82 -6.82 -19.78
N PRO A 93 -3.40 -6.08 -20.74
CA PRO A 93 -3.83 -4.69 -20.50
C PRO A 93 -4.92 -4.56 -19.44
N LEU A 94 -5.77 -5.58 -19.24
CA LEU A 94 -6.74 -5.60 -18.15
C LEU A 94 -6.03 -5.76 -16.81
N PHE A 95 -5.16 -6.76 -16.67
CA PHE A 95 -4.41 -7.00 -15.43
C PHE A 95 -3.56 -5.78 -15.05
N LYS A 96 -2.90 -5.15 -16.03
CA LYS A 96 -2.13 -3.93 -15.83
C LYS A 96 -3.00 -2.78 -15.29
N ARG A 97 -4.15 -2.49 -15.93
CA ARG A 97 -5.05 -1.42 -15.47
C ARG A 97 -5.60 -1.67 -14.06
N VAL A 98 -5.97 -2.91 -13.75
CA VAL A 98 -6.45 -3.30 -12.42
C VAL A 98 -5.33 -3.17 -11.38
N ALA A 99 -4.11 -3.59 -11.71
CA ALA A 99 -2.95 -3.47 -10.83
C ALA A 99 -2.59 -1.99 -10.55
N GLU A 100 -2.56 -1.15 -11.58
CA GLU A 100 -2.29 0.29 -11.45
C GLU A 100 -3.36 0.98 -10.61
N ALA A 101 -4.64 0.72 -10.89
CA ALA A 101 -5.75 1.33 -10.16
C ALA A 101 -5.83 0.87 -8.70
N SER A 102 -5.64 -0.43 -8.44
CA SER A 102 -5.63 -0.97 -7.08
C SER A 102 -4.46 -0.40 -6.27
N LEU A 103 -3.26 -0.32 -6.86
CA LEU A 103 -2.09 0.22 -6.19
C LEU A 103 -2.23 1.72 -5.92
N ALA A 104 -2.66 2.49 -6.92
CA ALA A 104 -2.90 3.93 -6.77
C ALA A 104 -3.95 4.21 -5.69
N HIS A 105 -5.06 3.46 -5.68
CA HIS A 105 -6.10 3.60 -4.67
C HIS A 105 -5.62 3.18 -3.28
N TRP A 106 -4.76 2.17 -3.15
CA TRP A 106 -4.21 1.74 -1.86
C TRP A 106 -3.17 2.72 -1.28
N LEU A 107 -2.45 3.45 -2.15
CA LEU A 107 -1.50 4.49 -1.76
C LEU A 107 -2.19 5.80 -1.38
N ASP A 108 -3.15 6.26 -2.18
CA ASP A 108 -3.94 7.47 -1.92
C ASP A 108 -5.42 7.14 -1.78
N SER A 109 -5.75 6.39 -0.71
CA SER A 109 -7.12 5.95 -0.46
C SER A 109 -8.01 7.05 0.08
N HIS A 110 -7.48 8.24 0.39
CA HIS A 110 -8.21 9.24 1.17
C HIS A 110 -9.22 10.00 0.31
N CYS A 111 -10.40 10.24 0.88
CA CYS A 111 -11.39 11.10 0.25
C CYS A 111 -10.87 12.54 0.26
N LYS A 112 -10.62 13.12 -0.93
CA LYS A 112 -10.11 14.49 -1.10
C LYS A 112 -10.95 15.58 -0.41
N LYS A 113 -12.25 15.34 -0.17
CA LYS A 113 -13.14 16.32 0.50
C LYS A 113 -13.07 16.29 2.03
N CYS A 114 -12.74 15.16 2.63
CA CYS A 114 -12.63 15.03 4.09
C CYS A 114 -11.23 14.64 4.56
N ALA A 115 -10.25 14.60 3.66
CA ALA A 115 -8.87 14.18 3.91
C ALA A 115 -8.78 12.85 4.67
N GLY A 116 -9.68 11.90 4.40
CA GLY A 116 -9.70 10.60 5.08
C GLY A 116 -10.52 10.49 6.35
N THR A 117 -11.00 11.60 6.91
CA THR A 117 -11.69 11.60 8.22
C THR A 117 -13.11 11.03 8.17
N GLY A 118 -13.71 10.89 6.99
CA GLY A 118 -15.10 10.44 6.83
C GLY A 118 -16.15 11.45 7.28
N VAL A 119 -15.74 12.58 7.87
CA VAL A 119 -16.62 13.65 8.36
C VAL A 119 -16.21 14.99 7.77
N THR A 120 -17.19 15.86 7.50
CA THR A 120 -16.89 17.23 7.09
C THR A 120 -16.94 18.14 8.31
N ALA A 121 -15.77 18.52 8.82
CA ALA A 121 -15.62 19.43 9.96
C ALA A 121 -16.36 20.77 9.74
N LEU A 122 -16.39 21.24 8.49
CA LEU A 122 -17.08 22.47 8.07
C LEU A 122 -18.62 22.40 8.15
N MET A 123 -19.23 21.22 8.35
CA MET A 123 -20.69 21.04 8.40
C MET A 123 -21.17 20.31 9.68
N GLY A 124 -20.48 20.54 10.81
CA GLY A 124 -20.94 20.07 12.13
C GLY A 124 -20.81 18.55 12.33
N ASN A 125 -19.67 17.97 11.97
CA ASN A 125 -19.38 16.52 12.10
C ASN A 125 -20.38 15.60 11.39
N ARG A 126 -21.04 16.10 10.35
CA ARG A 126 -21.88 15.28 9.48
C ARG A 126 -21.02 14.36 8.61
N GLN A 127 -21.59 13.19 8.31
CA GLN A 127 -21.01 12.20 7.42
C GLN A 127 -20.65 12.85 6.08
N CYS A 128 -19.40 12.68 5.64
CA CYS A 128 -18.95 13.26 4.38
C CYS A 128 -19.79 12.68 3.24
N THR A 129 -20.49 13.53 2.51
CA THR A 129 -21.41 13.10 1.44
C THR A 129 -20.69 12.48 0.24
N ALA A 130 -19.43 12.85 0.01
CA ALA A 130 -18.65 12.34 -1.11
C ALA A 130 -18.12 10.91 -0.90
N CYS A 131 -17.72 10.56 0.33
CA CYS A 131 -17.31 9.19 0.65
C CYS A 131 -18.37 8.41 1.44
N LYS A 132 -19.54 9.01 1.68
CA LYS A 132 -20.60 8.47 2.55
C LYS A 132 -20.01 7.95 3.87
N GLY A 133 -19.10 8.70 4.47
CA GLY A 133 -18.49 8.34 5.76
C GLY A 133 -17.40 7.28 5.71
N SER A 134 -17.09 6.68 4.56
CA SER A 134 -16.01 5.68 4.48
C SER A 134 -14.61 6.27 4.68
N GLY A 135 -14.47 7.59 4.50
CA GLY A 135 -13.17 8.26 4.46
C GLY A 135 -12.37 7.95 3.20
N THR A 136 -12.84 7.03 2.34
CA THR A 136 -12.12 6.57 1.15
C THR A 136 -12.57 7.26 -0.13
N GLY A 137 -11.64 7.55 -1.04
CA GLY A 137 -11.93 8.09 -2.38
C GLY A 137 -12.48 7.01 -3.31
N GLU A 138 -13.28 7.37 -4.30
CA GLU A 138 -13.75 6.41 -5.32
C GLU A 138 -12.70 6.24 -6.43
N ILE A 139 -12.54 5.02 -6.95
CA ILE A 139 -11.78 4.76 -8.18
C ILE A 139 -12.58 5.30 -9.38
N THR A 140 -12.09 6.35 -10.04
CA THR A 140 -12.74 6.97 -11.20
C THR A 140 -12.15 6.49 -12.53
N GLY A 141 -12.88 6.68 -13.63
CA GLY A 141 -12.37 6.42 -15.00
C GLY A 141 -12.32 4.95 -15.44
N MET A 142 -12.93 4.03 -14.69
CA MET A 142 -12.95 2.60 -15.00
C MET A 142 -14.37 2.03 -15.10
N ARG A 143 -14.52 0.92 -15.84
CA ARG A 143 -15.79 0.17 -15.89
C ARG A 143 -16.08 -0.47 -14.54
N GLU A 144 -17.35 -0.58 -14.18
CA GLU A 144 -17.80 -1.09 -12.88
C GLU A 144 -17.24 -2.49 -12.55
N TYR A 145 -17.13 -3.36 -13.56
CA TYR A 145 -16.49 -4.66 -13.41
C TYR A 145 -15.01 -4.54 -13.00
N GLU A 146 -14.24 -3.70 -13.70
CA GLU A 146 -12.81 -3.51 -13.42
C GLU A 146 -12.59 -2.82 -12.06
N LYS A 147 -13.50 -1.93 -11.65
CA LYS A 147 -13.49 -1.34 -10.29
C LYS A 147 -13.62 -2.41 -9.21
N LYS A 148 -14.54 -3.36 -9.37
CA LYS A 148 -14.71 -4.47 -8.40
C LYS A 148 -13.44 -5.31 -8.29
N LEU A 149 -12.79 -5.62 -9.42
CA LEU A 149 -11.51 -6.33 -9.43
C LEU A 149 -10.41 -5.52 -8.75
N ALA A 150 -10.36 -4.20 -8.98
CA ALA A 150 -9.36 -3.34 -8.34
C ALA A 150 -9.57 -3.26 -6.82
N LEU A 151 -10.81 -3.14 -6.34
CA LEU A 151 -11.12 -3.14 -4.90
C LEU A 151 -10.81 -4.48 -4.22
N ASP A 152 -11.12 -5.60 -4.88
CA ASP A 152 -10.72 -6.94 -4.45
C ASP A 152 -9.19 -7.03 -4.31
N MET A 153 -8.45 -6.52 -5.28
CA MET A 153 -6.98 -6.43 -5.22
C MET A 153 -6.45 -5.45 -4.15
N VAL A 154 -7.19 -4.38 -3.82
CA VAL A 154 -6.85 -3.49 -2.68
C VAL A 154 -6.95 -4.23 -1.35
N SER A 155 -7.96 -5.09 -1.19
CA SER A 155 -8.10 -5.93 0.01
C SER A 155 -6.92 -6.91 0.16
N GLU A 156 -6.45 -7.46 -0.95
CA GLU A 156 -5.26 -8.32 -1.01
C GLU A 156 -3.97 -7.56 -0.65
N LEU A 157 -3.78 -6.35 -1.17
CA LEU A 157 -2.65 -5.48 -0.79
C LEU A 157 -2.64 -5.19 0.71
N THR A 158 -3.82 -4.92 1.27
CA THR A 158 -3.97 -4.66 2.70
C THR A 158 -3.63 -5.91 3.51
N ALA A 159 -4.13 -7.09 3.12
CA ALA A 159 -3.81 -8.35 3.76
C ALA A 159 -2.30 -8.69 3.68
N LEU A 160 -1.65 -8.42 2.55
CA LEU A 160 -0.20 -8.59 2.39
C LEU A 160 0.58 -7.67 3.33
N CYS A 161 0.19 -6.39 3.41
CA CYS A 161 0.82 -5.41 4.30
C CYS A 161 0.63 -5.81 5.79
N ASP A 162 -0.58 -6.23 6.18
CA ASP A 162 -0.87 -6.68 7.54
C ASP A 162 -0.11 -7.96 7.89
N SER A 163 -0.03 -8.92 6.97
CA SER A 163 0.73 -10.15 7.12
C SER A 163 2.22 -9.87 7.32
N HIS A 164 2.77 -8.93 6.54
CA HIS A 164 4.14 -8.46 6.71
C HIS A 164 4.35 -7.81 8.07
N ALA A 165 3.49 -6.87 8.46
CA ALA A 165 3.57 -6.20 9.75
C ALA A 165 3.49 -7.20 10.93
N ARG A 166 2.68 -8.25 10.82
CA ARG A 166 2.63 -9.34 11.82
C ARG A 166 3.94 -10.12 11.87
N ARG A 167 4.51 -10.49 10.72
CA ARG A 167 5.79 -11.22 10.64
C ARG A 167 6.95 -10.38 11.16
N ALA A 168 7.03 -9.11 10.77
CA ALA A 168 8.05 -8.19 11.24
C ALA A 168 7.91 -7.93 12.76
N ASN A 169 6.70 -7.77 13.28
CA ASN A 169 6.47 -7.69 14.73
C ASN A 169 6.88 -8.97 15.47
N ALA A 170 6.64 -10.15 14.90
CA ALA A 170 7.10 -11.41 15.50
C ALA A 170 8.63 -11.45 15.59
N LYS A 171 9.33 -10.96 14.55
CA LYS A 171 10.80 -10.87 14.54
C LYS A 171 11.35 -9.86 15.55
N LEU A 172 10.67 -8.72 15.72
CA LEU A 172 11.01 -7.73 16.76
C LEU A 172 10.90 -8.34 18.16
N ARG A 173 9.82 -9.09 18.44
CA ARG A 173 9.62 -9.75 19.75
C ARG A 173 10.62 -10.86 20.08
N THR A 174 11.30 -11.39 19.06
CA THR A 174 12.34 -12.42 19.24
C THR A 174 13.76 -11.85 19.28
N ALA A 175 13.90 -10.53 19.02
CA ALA A 175 15.17 -9.83 19.08
C ALA A 175 15.41 -9.13 20.43
N ASP A 176 14.35 -8.98 21.24
CA ASP A 176 14.41 -8.70 22.70
C ASP A 176 14.78 -9.99 23.47
#